data_AF-A0A2E0FG40-F1
#
_entry.id   AF-A0A2E0FG40-F1
#
_cell.length_a   1.000
_cell.length_b   1.000
_cell.length_c   1.000
_cell.angle_alpha   90.00
_cell.angle_beta   90.00
_cell.angle_gamma   90.00
#
_symmetry.space_group_name_H-M   'P 1'
#
loop_
_entity.id
_entity.type
_entity.pdbx_description
1 polymer ?
#
loop_
_entity_poly.entity_id
_entity_poly.type
_entity_poly.pdbx_seq_one_letter_code
_entity_poly.pdbx_strand_id
1 'polypeptide(L)' 'MKINKEDYKAVIYSGCTIESRNASICNLEDWLMNRNFAPRNKYQVWSDRWRFHQLYYNLDEAIDKFLELKNKQR' A
#
# COMPACT_ATOMS: atom_id res chain seq x y z
N MET A 1 11.44 -9.28 -16.92
CA MET A 1 11.76 -8.28 -15.89
C MET A 1 10.98 -8.65 -14.63
N LYS A 2 11.64 -9.06 -13.55
CA LYS A 2 10.97 -9.28 -12.26
C LYS A 2 10.96 -7.95 -11.52
N ILE A 3 9.78 -7.46 -11.15
CA ILE A 3 9.64 -6.25 -10.34
C ILE A 3 9.99 -6.63 -8.90
N ASN A 4 10.97 -5.93 -8.32
CA ASN A 4 11.43 -6.14 -6.95
C ASN A 4 10.68 -5.24 -5.98
N LYS A 5 10.71 -5.54 -4.67
CA LYS A 5 10.08 -4.71 -3.63
C LYS A 5 10.53 -3.25 -3.66
N GLU A 6 11.81 -3.01 -3.98
CA GLU A 6 12.37 -1.66 -4.07
C GLU A 6 11.72 -0.81 -5.16
N ASP A 7 11.27 -1.42 -6.25
CA ASP A 7 10.53 -0.71 -7.31
C ASP A 7 9.17 -0.21 -6.78
N TYR A 8 8.47 -1.04 -5.98
CA TYR A 8 7.22 -0.63 -5.33
C TYR A 8 7.47 0.51 -4.34
N LYS A 9 8.54 0.42 -3.52
CA LYS A 9 8.90 1.48 -2.58
C LYS A 9 9.14 2.80 -3.27
N ALA A 10 9.91 2.81 -4.36
CA ALA A 10 10.23 4.03 -5.10
C ALA A 10 8.97 4.75 -5.60
N VAL A 11 7.99 3.98 -6.11
CA VAL A 11 6.72 4.53 -6.59
C VAL A 11 5.87 5.08 -5.43
N ILE A 12 5.74 4.33 -4.34
CA ILE A 12 4.95 4.78 -3.18
C ILE A 12 5.58 6.01 -2.49
N TYR A 13 6.91 6.09 -2.40
CA TYR A 13 7.60 7.29 -1.89
C TYR A 13 7.47 8.50 -2.80
N SER A 14 7.26 8.29 -4.09
CA SER A 14 6.96 9.37 -5.04
C SER A 14 5.54 9.92 -4.89
N GLY A 15 4.75 9.43 -3.91
CA GLY A 15 3.36 9.83 -3.68
C GLY A 15 2.36 9.13 -4.62
N CYS A 16 2.81 8.14 -5.39
CA CYS A 16 1.95 7.44 -6.33
C CYS A 16 1.18 6.29 -5.66
N THR A 17 0.03 5.95 -6.24
CA THR A 17 -0.73 4.74 -5.90
C THR A 17 -0.39 3.63 -6.89
N ILE A 18 -0.28 2.39 -6.39
CA ILE A 18 -0.10 1.21 -7.23
C ILE A 18 -1.39 0.41 -7.18
N GLU A 19 -2.01 0.22 -8.34
CA GLU A 19 -3.22 -0.56 -8.50
C GLU A 19 -2.94 -1.87 -9.24
N SER A 20 -3.56 -2.94 -8.74
CA SER A 20 -3.61 -4.22 -9.41
C SER A 20 -5.05 -4.73 -9.38
N ARG A 21 -5.38 -5.70 -10.24
CA ARG A 21 -6.74 -6.22 -10.41
C ARG A 21 -7.42 -6.63 -9.09
N ASN A 22 -6.63 -7.03 -8.09
CA ASN A 22 -7.13 -7.56 -6.83
C ASN A 22 -6.80 -6.70 -5.61
N ALA A 23 -5.91 -5.71 -5.70
CA ALA A 23 -5.45 -4.94 -4.56
C ALA A 23 -4.84 -3.61 -5.01
N SER A 24 -4.85 -2.62 -4.14
CA SER A 24 -4.13 -1.36 -4.30
C SER A 24 -3.33 -1.02 -3.04
N ILE A 25 -2.27 -0.22 -3.23
CA ILE A 25 -1.41 0.29 -2.15
C ILE A 25 -1.03 1.75 -2.41
N CYS A 26 -1.07 2.58 -1.37
CA CYS A 26 -0.69 4.00 -1.44
C CYS A 26 -0.10 4.51 -0.11
N ASN A 27 0.58 5.66 -0.18
CA ASN A 27 0.94 6.45 0.99
C ASN A 27 -0.09 7.57 1.18
N LEU A 28 -0.72 7.62 2.35
CA LEU A 28 -1.71 8.63 2.71
C LEU A 28 -1.11 9.85 3.43
N GLU A 29 0.20 9.90 3.63
CA GLU A 29 0.88 10.99 4.35
C GLU A 29 0.50 12.38 3.86
N ASP A 30 0.47 12.57 2.55
CA ASP A 30 0.12 13.85 1.93
C ASP A 30 -1.35 14.24 2.14
N TRP A 31 -2.24 13.24 2.21
CA TRP A 31 -3.67 13.44 2.45
C TRP A 31 -4.00 13.62 3.93
N LEU A 32 -3.20 13.01 4.82
CA LEU A 32 -3.37 13.04 6.27
C LEU A 32 -2.67 14.26 6.92
N MET A 33 -2.20 15.22 6.11
CA MET A 33 -1.46 16.44 6.48
C MET A 33 -2.20 17.46 7.39
N ASN A 34 -3.17 17.03 8.19
CA ASN A 34 -3.43 17.74 9.44
C ASN A 34 -2.28 17.44 10.40
N ARG A 35 -1.27 18.33 10.39
CA ARG A 35 0.03 18.21 11.11
C ARG A 35 -0.06 17.86 12.61
N ASN A 36 -1.24 17.97 13.22
CA ASN A 36 -1.46 17.65 14.62
C ASN A 36 -1.86 16.18 14.87
N PHE A 37 -2.26 15.42 13.83
CA PHE A 37 -2.84 14.08 13.97
C PHE A 37 -2.50 13.14 12.81
N ALA A 38 -1.34 13.31 12.15
CA ALA A 38 -0.90 12.33 11.14
C ALA A 38 -0.83 10.94 11.81
N PRO A 39 -1.70 9.99 11.43
CA PRO A 39 -1.68 8.66 11.99
C PRO A 39 -0.32 8.04 11.69
N ARG A 40 0.27 7.37 12.68
CA ARG A 40 1.52 6.62 12.46
C ARG A 40 1.36 5.64 11.28
N ASN A 41 0.16 5.05 11.14
CA ASN A 41 -0.16 4.15 10.05
C ASN A 41 -0.62 4.94 8.82
N LYS A 42 0.28 5.12 7.86
CA LYS A 42 0.08 5.95 6.67
C LYS A 42 0.03 5.17 5.36
N TYR A 43 0.46 3.91 5.34
CA TYR A 43 0.43 3.08 4.15
C TYR A 43 -0.87 2.28 4.09
N GLN A 44 -1.71 2.55 3.11
CA GLN A 44 -2.97 1.85 2.95
C GLN A 44 -2.82 0.69 1.98
N VAL A 45 -3.38 -0.47 2.36
CA VAL A 45 -3.60 -1.59 1.46
C VAL A 45 -5.10 -1.86 1.39
N TRP A 46 -5.63 -1.89 0.17
CA TRP A 46 -7.06 -2.03 -0.09
C TRP A 46 -7.32 -3.17 -1.09
N SER A 47 -8.35 -3.96 -0.85
CA SER A 47 -8.81 -5.02 -1.76
C SER A 47 -10.30 -5.30 -1.56
N ASP A 48 -11.12 -4.86 -2.51
CA ASP A 48 -12.55 -5.19 -2.50
C ASP A 48 -12.79 -6.69 -2.73
N ARG A 49 -11.96 -7.32 -3.56
CA ARG A 49 -12.05 -8.76 -3.87
C ARG A 49 -11.93 -9.63 -2.63
N TRP A 50 -11.02 -9.27 -1.73
CA TRP A 50 -10.73 -10.03 -0.51
C TRP A 50 -11.31 -9.39 0.76
N ARG A 51 -12.07 -8.29 0.62
CA ARG A 51 -12.63 -7.48 1.73
C ARG A 51 -11.56 -7.09 2.75
N PHE A 52 -10.41 -6.66 2.24
CA PHE A 52 -9.26 -6.31 3.06
C PHE A 52 -8.98 -4.81 2.95
N HIS A 53 -9.04 -4.14 4.09
CA HIS A 53 -8.83 -2.69 4.18
C HIS A 53 -8.03 -2.42 5.45
N GLN A 54 -6.73 -2.13 5.30
CA GLN A 54 -5.85 -1.94 6.47
C GLN A 54 -4.80 -0.87 6.21
N LEU A 55 -4.47 -0.14 7.27
CA LEU A 55 -3.36 0.81 7.32
C LEU A 55 -2.16 0.18 8.04
N TYR A 56 -0.96 0.47 7.53
CA TYR A 56 0.32 -0.02 8.03
C TYR A 56 1.23 1.14 8.41
N TYR A 57 1.99 0.95 9.47
CA TYR A 57 3.10 1.84 9.85
C TYR A 57 4.31 1.63 8.94
N ASN A 58 4.61 0.38 8.61
CA ASN A 58 5.78 -0.02 7.85
C ASN A 58 5.39 -0.29 6.38
N LEU A 59 6.15 0.28 5.45
CA LEU A 59 5.92 0.12 4.00
C LEU A 59 6.23 -1.31 3.52
N ASP A 60 7.23 -1.98 4.08
CA ASP A 60 7.56 -3.37 3.73
C ASP A 60 6.40 -4.30 4.07
N GLU A 61 5.79 -4.15 5.24
CA GLU A 61 4.61 -4.94 5.65
C GLU A 61 3.40 -4.67 4.74
N ALA A 62 3.18 -3.41 4.36
CA ALA A 62 2.14 -3.03 3.42
C ALA A 62 2.36 -3.67 2.05
N ILE A 63 3.60 -3.63 1.53
CA ILE A 63 3.97 -4.24 0.25
C ILE A 63 3.81 -5.76 0.31
N ASP A 64 4.22 -6.41 1.40
CA ASP A 64 4.04 -7.84 1.59
C ASP A 64 2.58 -8.24 1.53
N LYS A 65 1.71 -7.50 2.23
CA LYS A 65 0.27 -7.75 2.19
C LYS A 65 -0.32 -7.49 0.82
N PHE A 66 0.09 -6.42 0.16
CA PHE A 66 -0.33 -6.12 -1.22
C PHE A 66 0.04 -7.25 -2.18
N LEU A 67 1.27 -7.77 -2.11
CA LEU A 67 1.73 -8.88 -2.95
C LEU A 67 1.00 -10.19 -2.64
N GLU A 68 0.72 -10.47 -1.36
CA GLU A 68 -0.11 -11.60 -0.94
C GLU A 68 -1.50 -11.53 -1.60
N LEU A 69 -2.20 -10.40 -1.46
CA LEU A 69 -3.56 -10.21 -1.99
C LEU A 69 -3.60 -10.18 -3.52
N LYS A 70 -2.56 -9.61 -4.15
CA LYS A 70 -2.38 -9.58 -5.61
C LYS A 70 -2.27 -10.99 -6.17
N ASN A 71 -1.45 -11.84 -5.54
CA ASN A 71 -1.13 -13.18 -6.04
C ASN A 71 -2.07 -14.28 -5.54
N LYS A 72 -2.92 -13.98 -4.55
CA LYS A 72 -3.90 -14.93 -4.03
C LYS A 72 -4.80 -15.43 -5.16
N GLN A 73 -4.77 -16.75 -5.39
CA GLN A 73 -5.69 -17.42 -6.31
C GLN A 73 -6.98 -17.77 -5.57
N ARG A 74 -8.06 -17.92 -6.34
CA ARG A 74 -9.41 -18.17 -5.81
C ARG A 74 -9.64 -19.65 -5.58
#